data_AF-A0AAV4QCE1-F1
#
_entry.id   AF-A0AAV4QCE1-F1
#
_cell.length_a   1.000
_cell.length_b   1.000
_cell.length_c   1.000
_cell.angle_alpha   90.00
_cell.angle_beta   90.00
_cell.angle_gamma   90.00
#
_symmetry.space_group_name_H-M   'P 1'
#
loop_
_entity.id
_entity.type
_entity.pdbx_description
1 polymer ?
#
loop_
_entity_poly.entity_id
_entity_poly.type
_entity_poly.pdbx_seq_one_letter_code
_entity_poly.pdbx_strand_id
1 'polypeptide(L)'
;MKECLDCPLGFYQEVEGQISCERCPDGMTTEYGRVRNITECKGICLPGTYSPTRVETCLACPVGTYQELKGQTSCNVCPNGTTTASSRSVSETDCKSMQILNPYKFKC
;
A
#
# COMPACT_ATOMS: atom_id res chain seq x y z
N MET A 1 37.97 0.26 -10.93
CA MET A 1 36.65 0.63 -11.50
C MET A 1 35.68 0.77 -10.35
N LYS A 2 34.96 1.90 -10.25
CA LYS A 2 33.85 2.04 -9.30
C LYS A 2 32.57 1.87 -10.11
N GLU A 3 31.80 0.85 -9.80
CA GLU A 3 30.44 0.73 -10.31
C GLU A 3 29.57 1.76 -9.58
N CYS A 4 28.71 2.46 -10.33
CA CYS A 4 27.72 3.32 -9.73
C CYS A 4 26.63 2.41 -9.14
N LEU A 5 26.41 2.50 -7.84
CA LEU A 5 25.33 1.78 -7.19
C LEU A 5 24.03 2.55 -7.39
N ASP A 6 23.03 1.89 -7.96
CA ASP A 6 21.69 2.46 -8.10
C ASP A 6 21.05 2.71 -6.74
N CYS A 7 20.30 3.82 -6.63
CA CYS A 7 19.58 4.14 -5.40
C CYS A 7 18.53 3.07 -5.06
N PRO A 8 18.45 2.64 -3.78
CA PRO A 8 17.42 1.71 -3.36
C PRO A 8 16.03 2.35 -3.39
N LEU A 9 14.99 1.53 -3.28
CA LEU A 9 13.61 1.99 -3.24
C LEU A 9 13.36 2.96 -2.07
N GLY A 10 12.61 4.03 -2.32
CA GLY A 10 12.38 5.10 -1.36
C GLY A 10 13.51 6.14 -1.31
N PHE A 11 14.49 6.04 -2.22
CA PHE A 11 15.57 6.99 -2.38
C PHE A 11 15.72 7.43 -3.84
N TYR A 12 16.21 8.65 -4.04
CA TYR A 12 16.46 9.27 -5.34
C TYR A 12 17.82 9.98 -5.36
N GLN A 13 18.30 10.33 -6.55
CA GLN A 13 19.55 11.07 -6.73
C GLN A 13 19.47 12.03 -7.93
N GLU A 14 19.38 13.33 -7.68
CA GLU A 14 19.28 14.34 -8.75
C GLU A 14 20.62 14.70 -9.36
N VAL A 15 21.70 14.61 -8.58
CA VAL A 15 23.04 15.02 -9.01
C VAL A 15 23.82 13.81 -9.52
N GLU A 16 24.28 13.87 -10.77
CA GLU A 16 25.12 12.84 -11.35
C GLU A 16 26.44 12.71 -10.57
N GLY A 17 26.83 11.46 -10.23
CA GLY A 17 28.06 11.19 -9.48
C GLY A 17 27.98 11.40 -7.97
N GLN A 18 26.80 11.71 -7.41
CA GLN A 18 26.58 11.74 -5.96
C GLN A 18 26.86 10.36 -5.36
N ILE A 19 27.49 10.36 -4.18
CA ILE A 19 27.95 9.14 -3.48
C ILE A 19 26.82 8.55 -2.60
N SER A 20 25.76 9.32 -2.36
CA SER A 20 24.69 8.99 -1.42
C SER A 20 23.34 9.37 -2.01
N CYS A 21 22.34 8.51 -1.82
CA CYS A 21 20.98 8.77 -2.28
C CYS A 21 20.18 9.54 -1.23
N GLU A 22 19.35 10.46 -1.68
CA GLU A 22 18.43 11.23 -0.85
C GLU A 22 17.16 10.42 -0.62
N ARG A 23 16.61 10.50 0.61
CA ARG A 23 15.38 9.79 0.95
C ARG A 23 14.17 10.58 0.46
N CYS A 24 13.16 9.88 -0.04
CA CYS A 24 11.86 10.48 -0.32
C CYS A 24 11.25 11.13 0.95
N PRO A 25 10.45 12.20 0.78
CA PRO A 25 9.71 12.82 1.88
C PRO A 25 8.77 11.84 2.60
N ASP A 26 8.37 12.21 3.83
CA ASP A 26 7.48 11.38 4.65
C ASP A 26 6.16 11.06 3.95
N GLY A 27 5.77 9.78 4.00
CA GLY A 27 4.56 9.30 3.32
C GLY A 27 4.70 9.14 1.81
N MET A 28 5.91 9.30 1.26
CA MET A 28 6.21 9.06 -0.14
C MET A 28 7.27 7.96 -0.30
N THR A 29 7.25 7.30 -1.44
CA THR A 29 8.29 6.36 -1.85
C THR A 29 8.38 6.33 -3.37
N THR A 30 9.44 5.75 -3.89
CA THR A 30 9.56 5.48 -5.32
C THR A 30 8.89 4.16 -5.67
N GLU A 31 8.39 4.03 -6.90
CA GLU A 31 7.85 2.78 -7.45
C GLU A 31 8.96 1.73 -7.64
N TYR A 32 10.13 2.18 -8.07
CA TYR A 32 11.33 1.38 -8.31
C TYR A 32 12.57 2.09 -7.75
N GLY A 33 13.72 1.38 -7.65
CA GLY A 33 15.01 2.01 -7.32
C GLY A 33 15.50 2.93 -8.45
N ARG A 34 16.78 3.34 -8.44
CA ARG A 34 17.47 4.07 -9.52
C ARG A 34 16.79 5.38 -9.98
N VAL A 35 15.98 5.98 -9.11
CA VAL A 35 15.26 7.21 -9.41
C VAL A 35 16.21 8.40 -9.36
N ARG A 36 16.06 9.30 -10.33
CA ARG A 36 16.91 10.50 -10.47
C ARG A 36 16.22 11.82 -10.19
N ASN A 37 14.94 11.80 -9.85
CA ASN A 37 14.18 13.03 -9.67
C ASN A 37 13.23 12.87 -8.49
N ILE A 38 13.15 13.88 -7.63
CA ILE A 38 12.23 13.89 -6.50
C ILE A 38 10.77 13.74 -6.93
N THR A 39 10.39 14.12 -8.15
CA THR A 39 9.01 13.98 -8.66
C THR A 39 8.53 12.53 -8.77
N GLU A 40 9.47 11.57 -8.81
CA GLU A 40 9.17 10.14 -8.80
C GLU A 40 8.94 9.59 -7.38
N CYS A 41 9.21 10.39 -6.33
CA CYS A 41 8.72 10.12 -4.99
C CYS A 41 7.21 10.37 -4.97
N LYS A 42 6.44 9.30 -5.03
CA LYS A 42 4.99 9.32 -5.10
C LYS A 42 4.38 8.92 -3.75
N GLY A 43 3.14 9.34 -3.51
CA GLY A 43 2.42 9.03 -2.29
C GLY A 43 2.27 7.52 -2.08
N ILE A 44 2.63 7.05 -0.89
CA ILE A 44 2.43 5.66 -0.49
C ILE A 44 0.96 5.40 -0.21
N CYS A 45 0.44 4.24 -0.62
CA CYS A 45 -0.95 3.90 -0.29
C CYS A 45 -1.11 3.68 1.20
N LEU A 46 -2.11 4.33 1.78
CA LEU A 46 -2.42 4.25 3.20
C LEU A 46 -3.13 2.91 3.52
N PRO A 47 -3.17 2.50 4.79
CA PRO A 47 -3.98 1.36 5.22
C PRO A 47 -5.42 1.43 4.68
N GLY A 48 -5.97 0.27 4.36
CA GLY A 48 -7.27 0.12 3.69
C GLY A 48 -7.21 0.38 2.20
N THR A 49 -6.04 0.70 1.64
CA THR A 49 -5.84 0.87 0.20
C THR A 49 -4.62 0.10 -0.27
N TYR A 50 -4.59 -0.20 -1.57
CA TYR A 50 -3.48 -0.87 -2.23
C TYR A 50 -3.23 -0.22 -3.59
N SER A 51 -2.03 -0.39 -4.13
CA SER A 51 -1.73 -0.03 -5.52
C SER A 51 -0.83 -1.09 -6.12
N PRO A 52 -1.12 -1.64 -7.31
CA PRO A 52 -0.25 -2.59 -7.99
C PRO A 52 1.21 -2.11 -8.13
N THR A 53 1.40 -0.79 -8.21
CA THR A 53 2.70 -0.11 -8.32
C THR A 53 3.25 0.36 -6.97
N ARG A 54 2.64 -0.01 -5.83
CA ARG A 54 2.94 0.44 -4.45
C ARG A 54 2.68 1.91 -4.14
N VAL A 55 2.72 2.75 -5.17
CA VAL A 55 2.58 4.20 -5.11
C VAL A 55 1.58 4.69 -6.13
N GLU A 56 0.90 5.79 -5.79
CA GLU A 56 -0.10 6.45 -6.64
C GLU A 56 -1.28 5.53 -7.06
N THR A 57 -2.41 6.10 -7.46
CA THR A 57 -3.63 5.33 -7.83
C THR A 57 -4.06 4.32 -6.75
N CYS A 58 -4.08 4.74 -5.49
CA CYS A 58 -4.45 3.87 -4.38
C CYS A 58 -5.91 3.46 -4.43
N LEU A 59 -6.15 2.19 -4.73
CA LEU A 59 -7.46 1.57 -4.78
C LEU A 59 -7.89 1.15 -3.38
N ALA A 60 -9.15 1.39 -3.04
CA ALA A 60 -9.70 0.89 -1.79
C ALA A 60 -9.74 -0.63 -1.78
N CYS A 61 -9.41 -1.26 -0.65
CA CYS A 61 -9.60 -2.69 -0.49
C CYS A 61 -11.09 -3.03 -0.69
N PRO A 62 -11.44 -3.93 -1.63
CA PRO A 62 -12.83 -4.31 -1.85
C PRO A 62 -13.41 -5.02 -0.62
N VAL A 63 -14.74 -5.09 -0.55
CA VAL A 63 -15.45 -5.83 0.49
C VAL A 63 -14.96 -7.28 0.54
N GLY A 64 -14.69 -7.77 1.74
CA GLY A 64 -14.11 -9.10 1.96
C GLY A 64 -12.59 -9.12 1.99
N THR A 65 -11.95 -7.95 1.88
CA THR A 65 -10.50 -7.80 1.99
C THR A 65 -10.15 -6.61 2.88
N TYR A 66 -8.95 -6.63 3.46
CA TYR A 66 -8.43 -5.58 4.33
C TYR A 66 -6.95 -5.33 4.07
N GLN A 67 -6.42 -4.19 4.52
CA GLN A 67 -4.99 -3.93 4.46
C GLN A 67 -4.54 -3.03 5.62
N GLU A 68 -3.70 -3.57 6.51
CA GLU A 68 -3.21 -2.85 7.69
C GLU A 68 -1.94 -2.04 7.44
N LEU A 69 -1.14 -2.47 6.46
CA LEU A 69 0.15 -1.86 6.16
C LEU A 69 0.05 -0.86 5.01
N LYS A 70 0.88 0.18 5.08
CA LYS A 70 1.06 1.12 3.97
C LYS A 70 1.89 0.52 2.83
N GLY A 71 1.69 0.99 1.60
CA GLY A 71 2.53 0.68 0.43
C GLY A 71 2.36 -0.73 -0.13
N GLN A 72 1.19 -1.30 0.10
CA GLN A 72 0.89 -2.67 -0.28
C GLN A 72 0.37 -2.77 -1.70
N THR A 73 0.71 -3.87 -2.36
CA THR A 73 0.34 -4.14 -3.75
C THR A 73 -0.97 -4.87 -3.91
N SER A 74 -1.52 -5.38 -2.81
CA SER A 74 -2.77 -6.12 -2.75
C SER A 74 -3.37 -6.01 -1.35
N CYS A 75 -4.65 -6.35 -1.23
CA CYS A 75 -5.31 -6.48 0.07
C CYS A 75 -5.31 -7.95 0.52
N ASN A 76 -5.28 -8.15 1.83
CA ASN A 76 -5.40 -9.45 2.46
C ASN A 76 -6.86 -9.88 2.42
N VAL A 77 -7.11 -11.15 2.09
CA VAL A 77 -8.46 -11.73 2.09
C VAL A 77 -8.89 -12.01 3.51
N CYS A 78 -10.15 -11.73 3.84
CA CYS A 78 -10.71 -12.09 5.13
C CYS A 78 -10.69 -13.61 5.36
N PRO A 79 -10.17 -14.08 6.50
CA PRO A 79 -10.08 -15.52 6.78
C PRO A 79 -11.43 -16.15 7.10
N ASN A 80 -11.50 -17.49 7.07
CA ASN A 80 -12.67 -18.27 7.51
C ASN A 80 -14.00 -17.91 6.83
N GLY A 81 -13.97 -17.41 5.59
CA GLY A 81 -15.18 -17.04 4.84
C GLY A 81 -15.94 -15.85 5.47
N THR A 82 -15.26 -15.05 6.29
CA THR A 82 -15.78 -13.79 6.80
C THR A 82 -15.66 -12.70 5.73
N THR A 83 -16.33 -11.57 5.93
CA THR A 83 -16.27 -10.43 5.00
C THR A 83 -16.22 -9.12 5.77
N THR A 84 -15.83 -8.04 5.11
CA THR A 84 -15.85 -6.71 5.71
C THR A 84 -17.21 -6.04 5.54
N ALA A 85 -17.56 -5.13 6.44
CA ALA A 85 -18.82 -4.38 6.32
C ALA A 85 -18.84 -3.43 5.11
N SER A 86 -17.67 -2.90 4.74
CA SER A 86 -17.50 -1.90 3.70
C SER A 86 -16.12 -2.05 3.05
N SER A 87 -15.94 -1.41 1.90
CA SER A 87 -14.61 -1.27 1.29
C SER A 87 -13.70 -0.42 2.17
N ARG A 88 -12.39 -0.54 1.97
CA ARG A 88 -11.34 0.21 2.67
C ARG A 88 -11.09 -0.22 4.12
N SER A 89 -11.40 -1.47 4.45
CA SER A 89 -11.08 -2.03 5.77
C SER A 89 -9.59 -2.10 6.00
N VAL A 90 -9.18 -1.72 7.21
CA VAL A 90 -7.78 -1.59 7.59
C VAL A 90 -7.30 -2.77 8.43
N SER A 91 -8.21 -3.54 9.04
CA SER A 91 -7.84 -4.60 9.97
C SER A 91 -8.59 -5.88 9.72
N GLU A 92 -7.96 -7.01 10.07
CA GLU A 92 -8.60 -8.32 10.10
C GLU A 92 -9.81 -8.32 11.04
N THR A 93 -9.84 -7.49 12.09
CA THR A 93 -11.00 -7.42 13.01
C THR A 93 -12.27 -6.87 12.35
N ASP A 94 -12.13 -6.22 11.19
CA ASP A 94 -13.26 -5.77 10.38
C ASP A 94 -13.90 -6.94 9.62
N CYS A 95 -13.21 -8.07 9.51
CA CYS A 95 -13.69 -9.29 8.92
C CYS A 95 -14.67 -9.99 9.87
N LYS A 96 -15.96 -9.86 9.58
CA LYS A 96 -17.07 -10.40 10.37
C LYS A 96 -17.90 -11.35 9.50
N SER A 97 -18.53 -12.34 10.12
CA SER A 97 -19.44 -13.20 9.37
C SER A 97 -20.69 -12.41 8.92
N MET A 98 -21.29 -12.81 7.81
CA MET A 98 -22.55 -12.21 7.31
C MET A 98 -23.70 -12.28 8.34
N GLN A 99 -23.61 -13.17 9.34
CA GLN A 99 -24.56 -13.25 10.45
C GLN A 99 -24.41 -12.10 11.46
N ILE A 100 -23.20 -11.50 11.56
CA ILE A 100 -22.89 -10.39 12.47
C ILE A 100 -23.04 -9.04 11.76
N LEU A 101 -22.72 -8.96 10.46
CA LEU A 101 -22.83 -7.74 9.67
C LEU A 101 -24.27 -7.36 9.31
N ASN A 102 -25.19 -8.32 9.35
CA ASN A 102 -26.60 -8.07 9.13
C ASN A 102 -27.41 -8.51 10.36
N PRO A 103 -27.44 -7.68 11.43
CA PRO A 103 -28.22 -7.99 12.64
C PRO A 103 -29.74 -8.08 12.37
N TYR A 104 -30.19 -7.80 11.14
CA TYR A 104 -31.59 -7.87 10.70
C TYR A 104 -31.93 -9.06 9.81
N LYS A 105 -31.01 -10.01 9.56
CA LYS A 105 -31.38 -11.26 8.86
C LYS A 105 -32.02 -12.23 9.85
N PHE A 106 -33.23 -11.88 10.29
CA PHE A 106 -34.13 -12.78 10.98
C PHE A 106 -34.28 -14.05 10.13
N LYS A 107 -34.01 -15.17 10.79
CA LYS A 107 -34.47 -16.51 10.44
C LYS A 107 -35.92 -16.39 9.94
N CYS A 108 -36.19 -16.84 8.71
CA CYS A 108 -37.54 -17.32 8.41
C CYS A 108 -37.83 -18.53 9.31
#